data_AF-A0A067M789-F1
#
_entry.id   AF-A0A067M789-F1
#
_cell.length_a   1.000
_cell.length_b   1.000
_cell.length_c   1.000
_cell.angle_alpha   90.00
_cell.angle_beta   90.00
_cell.angle_gamma   90.00
#
_symmetry.space_group_name_H-M   'P 1'
#
loop_
_entity.id
_entity.type
_entity.pdbx_description
1 polymer ?
#
loop_
_entity_poly.entity_id
_entity_poly.type
_entity_poly.pdbx_seq_one_letter_code
_entity_poly.pdbx_strand_id
1 'polypeptide(L)'
;MASTSASPGTFANLYYQRAVATARPCYMCLRPTTIVLATINNTDFLYTCATHLTDPGFATPLPSETPKLSEEELKRIKEEWEQKQKRKNEAKKKQEEGKSQDADKADKGDKEKGKASPPGGSAPVSPSPPPTSKPQHARFVLHREVFAMRQAEHRKKRQTSQIKEVAPRLPGAPRGYINPDM
;
A
#
# COMPACT_ATOMS: atom_id res chain seq x y z
N MET A 1 8.55 -13.26 -20.83
CA MET A 1 8.26 -12.94 -19.42
C MET A 1 6.75 -12.86 -19.27
N ALA A 2 6.12 -13.76 -18.52
CA ALA A 2 4.66 -13.81 -18.39
C ALA A 2 4.22 -13.22 -17.04
N SER A 3 3.64 -12.03 -17.08
CA SER A 3 3.03 -11.41 -15.89
C SER A 3 1.73 -12.14 -15.55
N THR A 4 1.72 -12.91 -14.46
CA THR A 4 0.54 -13.62 -13.97
C THR A 4 -0.43 -12.66 -13.28
N SER A 5 -1.46 -12.23 -14.02
CA SER A 5 -2.62 -11.54 -13.45
C SER A 5 -3.43 -12.51 -12.57
N ALA A 6 -3.65 -12.14 -11.31
CA ALA A 6 -4.39 -12.96 -10.36
C ALA A 6 -5.90 -12.95 -10.67
N SER A 7 -6.43 -14.08 -11.15
CA SER A 7 -7.86 -14.26 -11.39
C SER A 7 -8.69 -14.19 -10.10
N PRO A 8 -9.97 -13.73 -10.15
CA PRO A 8 -10.87 -13.63 -8.99
C PRO A 8 -11.31 -15.03 -8.51
N GLY A 9 -10.39 -15.75 -7.88
CA GLY A 9 -10.57 -17.14 -7.47
C GLY A 9 -9.32 -17.74 -6.81
N THR A 10 -8.12 -17.20 -7.09
CA THR A 10 -6.88 -17.67 -6.47
C THR A 10 -6.71 -17.11 -5.06
N PHE A 11 -6.64 -17.99 -4.06
CA PHE A 11 -6.26 -17.64 -2.70
C PHE A 11 -4.74 -17.41 -2.67
N ALA A 12 -4.30 -16.16 -2.54
CA ALA A 12 -2.89 -15.77 -2.64
C ALA A 12 -2.15 -15.82 -1.30
N ASN A 13 -0.90 -16.29 -1.29
CA ASN A 13 -0.07 -16.37 -0.08
C ASN A 13 0.70 -15.06 0.19
N LEU A 14 0.01 -13.93 0.20
CA LEU A 14 0.59 -12.61 0.44
C LEU A 14 -0.22 -11.86 1.49
N TYR A 15 0.38 -11.69 2.66
CA TYR A 15 -0.23 -11.06 3.82
C TYR A 15 0.49 -9.78 4.21
N TYR A 16 -0.27 -8.82 4.71
CA TYR A 16 0.20 -7.53 5.15
C TYR A 16 -0.06 -7.39 6.65
N GLN A 17 0.96 -6.96 7.39
CA GLN A 17 0.84 -6.72 8.82
C GLN A 17 0.05 -5.44 9.10
N ARG A 18 -1.00 -5.57 9.92
CA ARG A 18 -1.85 -4.51 10.44
C ARG A 18 -1.90 -4.60 11.97
N ALA A 19 -2.06 -3.47 12.63
CA ALA A 19 -2.39 -3.41 14.06
C ALA A 19 -3.90 -3.20 14.22
N VAL A 20 -4.49 -3.82 15.25
CA VAL A 20 -5.92 -3.77 15.56
C VAL A 20 -6.11 -3.37 17.02
N ALA A 21 -7.06 -2.48 17.30
CA ALA A 21 -7.29 -1.95 18.64
C ALA A 21 -7.78 -3.02 19.65
N THR A 22 -8.61 -3.97 19.21
CA THR A 22 -9.11 -5.06 20.07
C THR A 22 -8.22 -6.28 19.99
N ALA A 23 -7.74 -6.78 21.13
CA ALA A 23 -6.98 -8.01 21.18
C ALA A 23 -7.85 -9.24 20.86
N ARG A 24 -7.31 -10.21 20.12
CA ARG A 24 -7.97 -11.49 19.77
C ARG A 24 -6.97 -12.65 19.92
N PRO A 25 -7.43 -13.90 20.10
CA PRO A 25 -6.53 -15.03 20.28
C PRO A 25 -5.67 -15.27 19.03
N CYS A 26 -4.36 -15.45 19.23
CA CYS A 26 -3.43 -15.87 18.19
C CYS A 26 -3.80 -17.25 17.63
N TYR A 27 -3.69 -17.44 16.32
CA TYR A 27 -4.00 -18.71 15.66
C TYR A 27 -3.20 -19.92 16.19
N MET A 28 -1.93 -19.72 16.55
CA MET A 28 -1.04 -20.82 16.94
C MET A 28 -1.10 -21.16 18.44
N CYS A 29 -1.25 -20.16 19.32
CA CYS A 29 -1.19 -20.35 20.79
C CYS A 29 -2.34 -19.73 21.58
N LEU A 30 -3.34 -19.16 20.92
CA LEU A 30 -4.54 -18.52 21.51
C LEU A 30 -4.28 -17.35 22.49
N ARG A 31 -3.02 -17.00 22.78
CA ARG A 31 -2.63 -15.80 23.54
C ARG A 31 -3.23 -14.55 22.87
N PRO A 32 -3.76 -13.57 23.63
CA PRO A 32 -4.33 -12.36 23.05
C PRO A 32 -3.28 -11.51 22.32
N THR A 33 -3.61 -11.03 21.11
CA THR A 33 -2.74 -10.19 20.28
C THR A 33 -3.50 -9.12 19.52
N THR A 34 -2.80 -8.04 19.21
CA THR A 34 -3.28 -6.90 18.40
C THR A 34 -2.68 -6.89 16.99
N ILE A 35 -1.88 -7.90 16.62
CA ILE A 35 -1.23 -8.02 15.30
C ILE A 35 -2.08 -8.92 14.41
N VAL A 36 -2.39 -8.45 13.21
CA VAL A 36 -3.12 -9.18 12.17
C VAL A 36 -2.30 -9.24 10.89
N LEU A 37 -2.21 -10.42 10.31
CA LEU A 37 -1.80 -10.65 8.94
C LEU A 37 -3.05 -10.75 8.06
N ALA A 38 -3.23 -9.85 7.10
CA ALA A 38 -4.41 -9.83 6.21
C ALA A 38 -4.02 -9.79 4.72
N THR A 39 -4.78 -10.46 3.87
CA THR A 39 -4.59 -10.37 2.40
C THR A 39 -5.06 -9.00 1.87
N ILE A 40 -4.60 -8.60 0.68
CA ILE A 40 -4.96 -7.28 0.10
C ILE A 40 -6.48 -7.08 -0.09
N ASN A 41 -7.19 -8.16 -0.42
CA ASN A 41 -8.64 -8.16 -0.61
C ASN A 41 -9.43 -8.42 0.68
N ASN A 42 -8.74 -8.53 1.83
CA ASN A 42 -9.30 -8.96 3.13
C ASN A 42 -10.11 -10.28 3.07
N THR A 43 -9.82 -11.12 2.07
CA THR A 43 -10.44 -12.45 1.90
C THR A 43 -10.03 -13.42 2.99
N ASP A 44 -8.85 -13.20 3.58
CA ASP A 44 -8.34 -13.95 4.72
C ASP A 44 -7.57 -13.03 5.66
N PHE A 45 -7.73 -13.27 6.97
CA PHE A 45 -7.04 -12.56 8.02
C PHE A 45 -6.74 -13.48 9.22
N LEU A 46 -5.57 -13.28 9.81
CA LEU A 46 -5.02 -14.16 10.85
C LEU A 46 -4.43 -13.34 11.99
N TYR A 47 -4.82 -13.64 13.23
CA TYR A 47 -4.22 -13.03 14.42
C TYR A 47 -2.95 -13.77 14.81
N THR A 48 -1.86 -13.03 15.00
CA THR A 48 -0.53 -13.58 15.28
C THR A 48 0.10 -12.85 16.47
N CYS A 49 0.97 -13.50 17.24
CA CYS A 49 1.83 -12.83 18.23
C CYS A 49 3.22 -12.63 17.66
N ALA A 50 3.96 -11.66 18.20
CA ALA A 50 5.34 -11.38 17.79
C ALA A 50 6.22 -12.65 17.83
N THR A 51 6.04 -13.53 18.84
CA THR A 51 6.82 -14.77 18.98
C THR A 51 6.61 -15.78 17.85
N HIS A 52 5.42 -15.84 17.23
CA HIS A 52 5.18 -16.68 16.05
C HIS A 52 5.48 -15.94 14.75
N LEU A 53 5.49 -14.59 14.76
CA LEU A 53 5.90 -13.82 13.59
C LEU A 53 7.43 -13.90 13.34
N THR A 54 8.20 -14.19 14.39
CA THR A 54 9.65 -14.49 14.32
C THR A 54 9.98 -15.96 14.10
N ASP A 55 8.98 -16.85 14.08
CA ASP A 55 9.18 -18.30 13.92
C ASP A 55 9.40 -18.66 12.43
N PRO A 56 10.55 -19.25 12.05
CA PRO A 56 10.82 -19.64 10.67
C PRO A 56 9.80 -20.66 10.11
N GLY A 57 9.14 -21.45 10.96
CA GLY A 57 8.12 -22.41 10.55
C GLY A 57 6.75 -21.79 10.25
N PHE A 58 6.55 -20.50 10.59
CA PHE A 58 5.24 -19.85 10.51
C PHE A 58 5.10 -18.90 9.32
N ALA A 59 5.96 -17.88 9.21
CA ALA A 59 5.88 -16.88 8.16
C ALA A 59 7.24 -16.27 7.80
N THR A 60 7.56 -16.23 6.50
CA THR A 60 8.75 -15.55 6.00
C THR A 60 8.44 -14.07 5.76
N PRO A 61 9.18 -13.11 6.35
CA PRO A 61 9.07 -11.70 5.99
C PRO A 61 9.57 -11.50 4.57
N LEU A 62 8.71 -10.96 3.70
CA LEU A 62 9.08 -10.63 2.33
C LEU A 62 9.65 -9.20 2.32
N PRO A 63 10.87 -8.97 1.82
CA PRO A 63 11.43 -7.62 1.73
C PRO A 63 10.50 -6.74 0.89
N SER A 64 10.26 -5.50 1.33
CA SER A 64 9.49 -4.57 0.50
C SER A 64 10.30 -4.24 -0.75
N GLU A 65 9.74 -4.55 -1.92
CA GLU A 65 10.31 -4.23 -3.24
C GLU A 65 10.25 -2.72 -3.58
N THR A 66 10.15 -1.83 -2.59
CA THR A 66 10.84 -0.56 -2.78
C THR A 66 12.32 -0.90 -2.71
N PRO A 67 13.10 -0.76 -3.79
CA PRO A 67 14.53 -0.96 -3.68
C PRO A 67 14.99 -0.08 -2.52
N LYS A 68 15.61 -0.72 -1.53
CA LYS A 68 16.58 -0.04 -0.69
C LYS A 68 17.76 0.25 -1.61
N LEU A 69 17.55 1.18 -2.55
CA LEU A 69 18.62 1.94 -3.14
C LEU A 69 19.45 2.36 -1.96
N SER A 70 20.72 1.97 -1.95
CA SER A 70 21.55 2.19 -0.78
C SER A 70 21.50 3.68 -0.44
N GLU A 71 21.68 4.07 0.83
CA GLU A 71 21.61 5.49 1.19
C GLU A 71 22.59 6.34 0.36
N GLU A 72 23.63 5.70 -0.19
CA GLU A 72 24.59 6.19 -1.16
C GLU A 72 23.97 6.48 -2.55
N GLU A 73 23.15 5.59 -3.11
CA GLU A 73 22.43 5.82 -4.37
C GLU A 73 21.39 6.94 -4.22
N LEU A 74 20.70 7.01 -3.08
CA LEU A 74 19.79 8.11 -2.76
C LEU A 74 20.52 9.46 -2.57
N LYS A 75 21.76 9.46 -2.08
CA LYS A 75 22.62 10.65 -2.03
C LYS A 75 23.07 11.08 -3.42
N ARG A 76 23.60 10.15 -4.24
CA ARG A 76 24.02 10.43 -5.64
C ARG A 76 22.89 10.99 -6.49
N ILE A 77 21.68 10.42 -6.41
CA ILE A 77 20.51 10.89 -7.18
C ILE A 77 20.10 12.31 -6.75
N LYS A 78 20.19 12.65 -5.46
CA LYS A 78 19.94 14.02 -4.96
C LYS A 78 21.00 15.00 -5.44
N GLU A 79 22.27 14.65 -5.33
CA GLU A 79 23.40 15.48 -5.79
C GLU A 79 23.34 15.73 -7.30
N GLU A 80 23.05 14.71 -8.11
CA GLU A 80 22.89 14.84 -9.56
C GLU A 80 21.69 15.74 -9.90
N TRP A 81 20.57 15.58 -9.20
CA TRP A 81 19.38 16.43 -9.41
C TRP A 81 19.65 17.89 -9.03
N GLU A 82 20.31 18.15 -7.90
CA GLU A 82 20.68 19.51 -7.48
C GLU A 82 21.70 20.17 -8.42
N GLN A 83 22.72 19.44 -8.88
CA GLN A 83 23.65 19.97 -9.89
C GLN A 83 22.93 20.28 -11.21
N LYS A 84 21.98 19.43 -11.62
CA LYS A 84 21.18 19.62 -12.84
C LYS A 84 20.22 20.81 -12.72
N GLN A 85 19.67 21.06 -11.53
CA GLN A 85 18.89 22.27 -11.25
C GLN A 85 19.77 23.53 -11.23
N LYS A 86 20.93 23.52 -10.56
CA LYS A 86 21.87 24.65 -10.51
C LYS A 86 22.32 25.06 -11.93
N ARG A 87 22.80 24.10 -12.73
CA ARG A 87 23.16 24.35 -14.14
C ARG A 87 22.01 24.90 -14.98
N LYS A 88 20.77 24.44 -14.74
CA LYS A 88 19.58 24.91 -15.46
C LYS A 88 19.17 26.33 -15.04
N ASN A 89 19.34 26.71 -13.78
CA ASN A 89 19.13 28.09 -13.31
C ASN A 89 20.24 29.04 -13.77
N GLU A 90 21.51 28.62 -13.77
CA GLU A 90 22.63 29.43 -14.27
C GLU A 90 22.51 29.66 -15.78
N ALA A 91 22.11 28.64 -16.55
CA ALA A 91 21.84 28.79 -17.98
C ALA A 91 20.67 29.76 -18.27
N LYS A 92 19.60 29.73 -17.46
CA LYS A 92 18.50 30.69 -17.55
C LYS A 92 18.94 32.11 -17.21
N LYS A 93 19.67 32.31 -16.10
CA LYS A 93 20.14 33.63 -15.67
C LYS A 93 21.04 34.27 -16.72
N LYS A 94 21.94 33.49 -17.33
CA LYS A 94 22.78 33.95 -18.45
C LYS A 94 22.00 34.28 -19.73
N GLN A 95 20.84 33.65 -19.97
CA GLN A 95 19.96 34.03 -21.10
C GLN A 95 19.17 35.31 -20.82
N GLU A 96 18.85 35.63 -19.56
CA GLU A 96 18.19 36.89 -19.19
C GLU A 96 19.17 38.08 -19.22
N GLU A 97 20.37 37.94 -18.64
CA GLU A 97 21.42 38.98 -18.67
C GLU A 97 21.94 39.24 -20.11
N GLY A 98 21.84 38.26 -21.03
CA GLY A 98 22.22 38.41 -22.44
C GLY A 98 21.19 39.14 -23.32
N LYS A 99 20.00 39.48 -22.82
CA LYS A 99 18.91 40.08 -23.61
C LYS A 99 18.65 41.57 -23.31
N SER A 100 19.52 42.20 -22.52
CA SER A 100 19.36 43.60 -22.07
C SER A 100 20.45 44.55 -22.59
N GLN A 101 21.12 44.23 -23.71
CA GLN A 101 22.25 45.03 -24.22
C GLN A 101 22.23 45.40 -25.71
N ASP A 102 21.13 45.15 -26.44
CA ASP A 102 20.99 45.64 -27.82
C ASP A 102 19.53 45.95 -28.18
N ALA A 103 19.15 47.24 -28.10
CA ALA A 103 18.07 47.94 -28.83
C ALA A 103 17.76 49.31 -28.17
N ASP A 104 18.53 50.35 -28.51
CA ASP A 104 18.21 51.75 -28.23
C ASP A 104 18.00 52.54 -29.54
N LYS A 105 17.20 53.63 -29.48
CA LYS A 105 16.56 54.43 -30.57
C LYS A 105 15.36 53.80 -31.28
N ALA A 106 14.26 54.51 -31.59
CA ALA A 106 13.68 55.83 -31.22
C ALA A 106 12.19 55.85 -31.71
N ASP A 107 11.28 56.82 -31.52
CA ASP A 107 11.24 58.18 -30.93
C ASP A 107 9.82 58.45 -30.35
N LYS A 108 9.67 59.46 -29.46
CA LYS A 108 8.45 60.21 -29.07
C LYS A 108 7.12 59.50 -28.67
N GLY A 109 6.52 59.98 -27.56
CA GLY A 109 5.07 59.84 -27.34
C GLY A 109 4.48 60.24 -25.96
N ASP A 110 4.61 61.51 -25.56
CA ASP A 110 3.79 62.30 -24.58
C ASP A 110 3.10 61.69 -23.32
N LYS A 111 3.15 62.52 -22.25
CA LYS A 111 2.18 62.68 -21.13
C LYS A 111 2.13 61.86 -19.82
N GLU A 112 2.47 62.60 -18.74
CA GLU A 112 1.73 62.78 -17.47
C GLU A 112 1.44 61.61 -16.49
N LYS A 113 2.17 61.66 -15.36
CA LYS A 113 1.63 61.86 -13.98
C LYS A 113 0.97 60.66 -13.26
N GLY A 114 1.59 60.16 -12.17
CA GLY A 114 0.88 59.28 -11.21
C GLY A 114 1.66 58.56 -10.09
N LYS A 115 2.01 59.29 -9.01
CA LYS A 115 2.29 58.86 -7.62
C LYS A 115 2.45 57.36 -7.23
N ALA A 116 3.59 57.09 -6.58
CA ALA A 116 3.78 56.39 -5.28
C ALA A 116 3.47 54.88 -5.07
N SER A 117 4.54 54.14 -4.76
CA SER A 117 4.64 52.90 -3.94
C SER A 117 4.05 53.06 -2.51
N PRO A 118 3.82 51.99 -1.69
CA PRO A 118 4.40 50.64 -1.73
C PRO A 118 3.40 49.45 -1.64
N PRO A 119 3.87 48.18 -1.76
CA PRO A 119 3.00 47.02 -1.99
C PRO A 119 2.52 46.32 -0.71
N GLY A 120 1.28 45.81 -0.72
CA GLY A 120 0.66 45.10 0.40
C GLY A 120 0.28 43.64 0.09
N GLY A 121 1.07 42.71 0.62
CA GLY A 121 0.71 41.33 0.99
C GLY A 121 -0.33 40.55 0.18
N SER A 122 0.12 39.80 -0.84
CA SER A 122 -0.63 38.64 -1.35
C SER A 122 -0.67 37.50 -0.33
N ALA A 123 -1.77 36.75 -0.32
CA ALA A 123 -2.10 35.74 0.69
C ALA A 123 -1.02 34.65 0.93
N PRO A 124 -0.92 34.13 2.17
CA PRO A 124 -0.13 32.92 2.43
C PRO A 124 -0.83 31.71 1.79
N VAL A 125 -0.27 31.22 0.69
CA VAL A 125 -0.64 29.90 0.16
C VAL A 125 -0.24 28.82 1.17
N SER A 126 -1.26 28.18 1.75
CA SER A 126 -1.06 27.09 2.71
C SER A 126 -0.24 25.95 2.07
N PRO A 127 0.84 25.47 2.70
CA PRO A 127 1.62 24.39 2.14
C PRO A 127 0.78 23.11 2.08
N SER A 128 0.58 22.58 0.88
CA SER A 128 -0.01 21.26 0.68
C SER A 128 0.74 20.23 1.54
N PRO A 129 0.05 19.33 2.27
CA PRO A 129 0.72 18.23 2.93
C PRO A 129 1.50 17.39 1.91
N PRO A 130 2.64 16.79 2.29
CA PRO A 130 3.40 15.93 1.40
C PRO A 130 2.54 14.76 0.93
N PRO A 131 2.80 14.20 -0.27
CA PRO A 131 2.06 13.05 -0.77
C PRO A 131 2.16 11.92 0.25
N THR A 132 1.00 11.49 0.76
CA THR A 132 0.91 10.46 1.80
C THR A 132 1.58 9.19 1.29
N SER A 133 2.80 8.94 1.76
CA SER A 133 3.50 7.69 1.54
C SER A 133 2.65 6.60 2.15
N LYS A 134 1.96 5.82 1.30
CA LYS A 134 1.09 4.73 1.74
C LYS A 134 1.89 3.90 2.75
N PRO A 135 1.39 3.70 3.99
CA PRO A 135 2.18 3.05 5.02
C PRO A 135 2.65 1.70 4.49
N GLN A 136 3.97 1.51 4.46
CA GLN A 136 4.56 0.27 3.98
C GLN A 136 4.31 -0.82 5.03
N HIS A 137 3.13 -1.42 4.98
CA HIS A 137 2.79 -2.58 5.76
C HIS A 137 3.81 -3.69 5.47
N ALA A 138 4.48 -4.18 6.52
CA ALA A 138 5.40 -5.31 6.42
C ALA A 138 4.67 -6.50 5.77
N ARG A 139 5.33 -7.11 4.79
CA ARG A 139 4.77 -8.18 3.95
C ARG A 139 5.26 -9.52 4.45
N PHE A 140 4.38 -10.51 4.46
CA PHE A 140 4.68 -11.87 4.92
C PHE A 140 4.10 -12.90 3.97
N VAL A 141 4.85 -13.98 3.75
CA VAL A 141 4.40 -15.20 3.08
C VAL A 141 4.28 -16.26 4.16
N LEU A 142 3.11 -16.89 4.31
CA LEU A 142 2.94 -17.97 5.29
C LEU A 142 3.68 -19.22 4.81
N HIS A 143 4.24 -20.00 5.75
CA HIS A 143 4.87 -21.27 5.42
C HIS A 143 3.86 -22.25 4.78
N ARG A 144 4.36 -23.21 3.98
CA ARG A 144 3.54 -24.07 3.11
C ARG A 144 2.41 -24.78 3.87
N GLU A 145 2.70 -25.27 5.06
CA GLU A 145 1.77 -26.05 5.88
C GLU A 145 0.69 -25.17 6.51
N VAL A 146 1.09 -24.03 7.10
CA VAL A 146 0.15 -23.01 7.62
C VAL A 146 -0.79 -22.56 6.50
N PHE A 147 -0.24 -22.24 5.32
CA PHE A 147 -1.02 -21.82 4.16
C PHE A 147 -1.96 -22.92 3.63
N ALA A 148 -1.56 -24.19 3.69
CA ALA A 148 -2.41 -25.33 3.33
C ALA A 148 -3.60 -25.50 4.30
N MET A 149 -3.40 -25.31 5.62
CA MET A 149 -4.48 -25.30 6.60
C MET A 149 -5.48 -24.17 6.31
N ARG A 150 -5.01 -22.94 6.04
CA ARG A 150 -5.86 -21.80 5.67
C ARG A 150 -6.68 -22.07 4.40
N GLN A 151 -6.07 -22.67 3.38
CA GLN A 151 -6.80 -23.11 2.19
C GLN A 151 -7.85 -24.21 2.49
N ALA A 152 -7.59 -25.11 3.43
CA ALA A 152 -8.54 -26.14 3.84
C ALA A 152 -9.73 -25.54 4.60
N GLU A 153 -9.49 -24.63 5.55
CA GLU A 153 -10.54 -23.85 6.24
C GLU A 153 -11.44 -23.10 5.25
N HIS A 154 -10.82 -22.37 4.30
CA HIS A 154 -11.55 -21.60 3.29
C HIS A 154 -12.32 -22.49 2.31
N ARG A 155 -11.77 -23.64 1.89
CA ARG A 155 -12.49 -24.65 1.08
C ARG A 155 -13.67 -25.25 1.85
N LYS A 156 -13.48 -25.66 3.10
CA LYS A 156 -14.54 -26.18 3.98
C LYS A 156 -15.65 -25.15 4.18
N LYS A 157 -15.31 -23.87 4.34
CA LYS A 157 -16.30 -22.77 4.45
C LYS A 157 -17.15 -22.63 3.19
N ARG A 158 -16.54 -22.67 1.99
CA ARG A 158 -17.25 -22.64 0.70
C ARG A 158 -18.13 -23.86 0.46
N GLN A 159 -17.62 -25.06 0.76
CA GLN A 159 -18.43 -26.29 0.69
C GLN A 159 -19.61 -26.21 1.66
N THR A 160 -19.40 -25.70 2.88
CA THR A 160 -20.47 -25.55 3.87
C THR A 160 -21.54 -24.54 3.43
N SER A 161 -21.17 -23.43 2.76
CA SER A 161 -22.17 -22.49 2.24
C SER A 161 -22.96 -23.09 1.06
N GLN A 162 -22.28 -23.75 0.12
CA GLN A 162 -22.92 -24.46 -1.00
C GLN A 162 -23.87 -25.56 -0.50
N ILE A 163 -23.45 -26.36 0.48
CA ILE A 163 -24.31 -27.39 1.11
C ILE A 163 -25.52 -26.73 1.77
N LYS A 164 -25.37 -25.59 2.47
CA LYS A 164 -26.51 -24.86 3.07
C LYS A 164 -27.47 -24.28 2.03
N GLU A 165 -26.99 -23.86 0.86
CA GLU A 165 -27.80 -23.37 -0.25
C GLU A 165 -28.55 -24.49 -1.00
N VAL A 166 -27.99 -25.70 -1.03
CA VAL A 166 -28.56 -26.88 -1.69
C VAL A 166 -29.42 -27.74 -0.75
N ALA A 167 -29.11 -27.77 0.55
CA ALA A 167 -29.79 -28.63 1.54
C ALA A 167 -31.33 -28.49 1.58
N PRO A 168 -31.94 -27.29 1.46
CA PRO A 168 -33.40 -27.16 1.38
C PRO A 168 -34.05 -27.78 0.13
N ARG A 169 -33.25 -28.16 -0.87
CA ARG A 169 -33.70 -28.82 -2.11
C ARG A 169 -33.43 -30.32 -2.13
N LEU A 170 -32.76 -30.86 -1.10
CA LEU A 170 -32.51 -32.30 -1.00
C LEU A 170 -33.73 -33.00 -0.37
N PRO A 171 -34.14 -34.19 -0.86
CA PRO A 171 -35.22 -34.94 -0.26
C PRO A 171 -34.86 -35.33 1.18
N GLY A 172 -35.82 -35.24 2.09
CA GLY A 172 -35.63 -35.61 3.49
C GLY A 172 -35.31 -37.10 3.63
N ALA A 173 -34.30 -37.43 4.45
CA ALA A 173 -33.93 -38.81 4.72
C ALA A 173 -35.13 -39.58 5.35
N PRO A 174 -35.42 -40.82 4.91
CA PRO A 174 -36.52 -41.61 5.46
C PRO A 174 -36.33 -41.83 6.97
N ARG A 175 -37.24 -41.29 7.78
CA ARG A 175 -37.31 -41.56 9.22
C ARG A 175 -38.02 -42.88 9.46
N GLY A 176 -37.38 -43.98 9.06
CA GLY A 176 -37.83 -45.32 9.43
C GLY A 176 -37.76 -45.47 10.95
N TYR A 177 -38.91 -45.57 11.61
CA TYR A 177 -38.97 -46.10 12.97
C TYR A 177 -38.57 -47.56 12.92
N ILE A 178 -37.37 -47.86 13.43
CA ILE A 178 -36.97 -49.23 13.73
C ILE A 178 -37.72 -49.60 15.00
N ASN A 179 -38.85 -50.31 14.86
CA ASN A 179 -39.58 -50.83 16.02
C ASN A 179 -38.66 -51.85 16.73
N PRO A 180 -38.31 -51.63 18.01
CA PRO A 180 -37.34 -52.48 18.71
C PRO A 180 -37.98 -53.72 19.34
N ASP A 181 -39.04 -54.25 18.73
CA ASP A 181 -39.93 -55.25 19.34
C ASP A 181 -40.34 -56.32 18.30
N MET A 182 -39.37 -57.18 17.94
CA MET A 182 -39.49 -58.52 17.33
C MET A 182 -38.19 -59.30 17.52
#